data_AF-A0A6I5R528-F1
#
_entry.id   AF-A0A6I5R528-F1
#
_cell.length_a   1.000
_cell.length_b   1.000
_cell.length_c   1.000
_cell.angle_alpha   90.00
_cell.angle_beta   90.00
_cell.angle_gamma   90.00
#
_symmetry.space_group_name_H-M   'P 1'
#
loop_
_entity.id
_entity.type
_entity.pdbx_description
1 polymer ?
#
loop_
_entity_poly.entity_id
_entity_poly.type
_entity_poly.pdbx_seq_one_letter_code
_entity_poly.pdbx_strand_id
1 'polypeptide(L)'
;MLEYKLAELPSSQHRAGLAGLTILIDQWLIWQDDDHPFNQKVKDGAICKLTRLDSKGATFEFNQRGVEALFDEIYAASPEKQERPQLLKNSRTKEVIPPLREEEREVTDKKGKKKTKKVYIYPVVVPAGSFLADCGYDKSSDGKNGVWIKLWRDMVWSILRGVPATRQPFVARAEGAYSKDAEGIWKQLIQPEEFTVDLPSTYFLGAQTNNAENVPFKDRARLQFLLHFWLFAAQIYVPATIDNEGKRNFAGYALAIPDVCDLKRFCKRLPKVLAERGIEVSGYRPRECIVDLAVESALDLMRRLSDRLTQTTGEERTASSVFGIDVIHTEKQGNNVRVLGTARLKPDDSKLREYSRFRDGFWNPLFRRQYLLNLVKDIPWHTGFDAVLCTLPDELSIGNEYFRRDVRERFKALSNEAKDMDETTIQDNSVEIELLVFRLVSNYVSRKLKTKYDLEWKAEWKGLKNEELGKKPEYKKYSDMKAKVAKSAFLDVRSRTEQMDFINYFVSSLCSVPQHMKSEAYVDLTKALYQETDKIRTLTLLALSANS
;
A
#
# COMPACT_ATOMS: atom_id res chain seq x y z
N MET A 1 -7.09 36.79 -10.09
CA MET A 1 -6.85 36.03 -8.83
C MET A 1 -7.74 34.80 -8.85
N LEU A 2 -7.27 33.67 -8.32
CA LEU A 2 -8.04 32.44 -8.17
C LEU A 2 -8.17 32.12 -6.69
N GLU A 3 -9.38 32.12 -6.17
CA GLU A 3 -9.68 31.72 -4.80
C GLU A 3 -10.21 30.28 -4.80
N TYR A 4 -9.82 29.45 -3.83
CA TYR A 4 -10.40 28.12 -3.67
C TYR A 4 -10.72 27.87 -2.21
N LYS A 5 -11.90 27.30 -1.95
CA LYS A 5 -12.31 26.82 -0.64
C LYS A 5 -12.55 25.33 -0.69
N LEU A 6 -12.01 24.58 0.28
CA LEU A 6 -12.14 23.12 0.38
C LEU A 6 -13.61 22.65 0.34
N ALA A 7 -14.53 23.42 0.93
CA ALA A 7 -15.95 23.11 0.96
C ALA A 7 -16.65 23.22 -0.42
N GLU A 8 -16.08 23.99 -1.34
CA GLU A 8 -16.60 24.19 -2.71
C GLU A 8 -16.03 23.17 -3.70
N LEU A 9 -15.01 22.40 -3.30
CA LEU A 9 -14.34 21.43 -4.17
C LEU A 9 -15.11 20.10 -4.22
N PRO A 10 -15.37 19.57 -5.43
CA PRO A 10 -16.35 18.50 -5.60
C PRO A 10 -15.83 17.09 -5.27
N SER A 11 -14.51 16.91 -5.13
CA SER A 11 -13.94 15.60 -4.79
C SER A 11 -12.59 15.68 -4.08
N SER A 12 -12.16 14.55 -3.53
CA SER A 12 -10.83 14.37 -2.94
C SER A 12 -9.69 14.66 -3.93
N GLN A 13 -9.83 14.32 -5.21
CA GLN A 13 -8.84 14.67 -6.24
C GLN A 13 -8.69 16.20 -6.38
N HIS A 14 -9.79 16.96 -6.31
CA HIS A 14 -9.72 18.43 -6.35
C HIS A 14 -9.09 19.01 -5.08
N ARG A 15 -9.48 18.49 -3.91
CA ARG A 15 -8.91 18.92 -2.62
C ARG A 15 -7.42 18.58 -2.50
N ALA A 16 -7.02 17.39 -2.94
CA ALA A 16 -5.63 17.01 -3.11
C ALA A 16 -4.91 17.88 -4.17
N GLY A 17 -5.60 18.26 -5.24
CA GLY A 17 -5.11 19.19 -6.25
C GLY A 17 -4.77 20.55 -5.69
N LEU A 18 -5.67 21.13 -4.89
CA LEU A 18 -5.42 22.37 -4.17
C LEU A 18 -4.20 22.25 -3.26
N ALA A 19 -4.11 21.18 -2.47
CA ALA A 19 -2.96 20.94 -1.60
C ALA A 19 -1.65 20.76 -2.39
N GLY A 20 -1.67 20.04 -3.51
CA GLY A 20 -0.50 19.85 -4.37
C GLY A 20 -0.01 21.16 -4.97
N LEU A 21 -0.93 22.01 -5.45
CA LEU A 21 -0.61 23.35 -5.96
C LEU A 21 -0.01 24.23 -4.85
N THR A 22 -0.61 24.24 -3.66
CA THR A 22 -0.12 25.00 -2.52
C THR A 22 1.29 24.56 -2.13
N ILE A 23 1.55 23.26 -1.99
CA ILE A 23 2.88 22.74 -1.61
C ILE A 23 3.92 23.10 -2.67
N LEU A 24 3.58 22.91 -3.95
CA LEU A 24 4.51 23.18 -5.04
C LEU A 24 4.96 24.66 -5.04
N ILE A 25 4.02 25.60 -4.91
CA ILE A 25 4.32 27.04 -4.91
C ILE A 25 4.98 27.46 -3.59
N ASP A 26 4.34 27.19 -2.45
CA ASP A 26 4.70 27.77 -1.15
C ASP A 26 5.95 27.14 -0.52
N GLN A 27 6.18 25.85 -0.79
CA GLN A 27 7.17 25.07 -0.04
C GLN A 27 8.32 24.54 -0.87
N TRP A 28 8.18 24.50 -2.19
CA TRP A 28 9.26 24.01 -3.03
C TRP A 28 9.80 25.08 -3.97
N LEU A 29 8.95 25.69 -4.79
CA LEU A 29 9.38 26.70 -5.77
C LEU A 29 10.02 27.94 -5.11
N ILE A 30 9.44 28.44 -4.02
CA ILE A 30 9.98 29.60 -3.29
C ILE A 30 11.35 29.31 -2.64
N TRP A 31 11.65 28.04 -2.35
CA TRP A 31 12.90 27.64 -1.70
C TRP A 31 13.98 27.21 -2.69
N GLN A 32 13.69 27.23 -3.99
CA GLN A 32 14.70 27.00 -5.02
C GLN A 32 15.67 28.17 -5.11
N ASP A 33 16.88 27.88 -5.56
CA ASP A 33 17.91 28.89 -5.77
C ASP A 33 17.48 29.93 -6.80
N ASP A 34 18.10 31.11 -6.72
CA ASP A 34 17.84 32.24 -7.61
C ASP A 34 18.11 31.95 -9.10
N ASP A 35 18.95 30.95 -9.36
CA ASP A 35 19.32 30.46 -10.69
C ASP A 35 18.33 29.40 -11.23
N HIS A 36 17.37 28.95 -10.43
CA HIS A 36 16.36 28.00 -10.88
C HIS A 36 15.52 28.61 -12.01
N PRO A 37 15.24 27.89 -13.12
CA PRO A 37 14.54 28.44 -14.29
C PRO A 37 13.18 29.08 -13.96
N PHE A 38 12.48 28.55 -12.96
CA PHE A 38 11.23 29.16 -12.47
C PHE A 38 11.47 30.55 -11.87
N ASN A 39 12.47 30.70 -10.99
CA ASN A 39 12.77 31.97 -10.32
C ASN A 39 13.27 33.02 -11.31
N GLN A 40 14.00 32.63 -12.34
CA GLN A 40 14.36 33.51 -13.46
C GLN A 40 13.11 34.05 -14.17
N LYS A 41 12.15 33.18 -14.51
CA LYS A 41 10.89 33.62 -15.13
C LYS A 41 10.08 34.56 -14.22
N VAL A 42 10.11 34.34 -12.91
CA VAL A 42 9.46 35.24 -11.93
C VAL A 42 10.14 36.62 -11.93
N LYS A 43 11.48 36.68 -11.96
CA LYS A 43 12.24 37.93 -12.12
C LYS A 43 11.91 38.63 -13.45
N ASP A 44 11.66 37.86 -14.51
CA ASP A 44 11.24 38.35 -15.84
C ASP A 44 9.73 38.70 -15.94
N GLY A 45 9.04 38.82 -14.80
CA GLY A 45 7.66 39.30 -14.73
C GLY A 45 6.59 38.21 -14.77
N ALA A 46 6.94 36.93 -14.58
CA ALA A 46 5.95 35.89 -14.30
C ALA A 46 5.38 36.06 -12.89
N ILE A 47 4.05 36.09 -12.76
CA ILE A 47 3.36 36.19 -11.48
C ILE A 47 2.76 34.82 -11.18
N CYS A 48 3.26 34.17 -10.14
CA CYS A 48 2.80 32.89 -9.64
C CYS A 48 3.02 32.87 -8.13
N LYS A 49 2.06 33.39 -7.36
CA LYS A 49 2.22 33.55 -5.90
C LYS A 49 0.96 33.17 -5.14
N LEU A 50 1.18 32.60 -3.96
CA LEU A 50 0.15 32.35 -2.96
C LEU A 50 -0.05 33.62 -2.12
N THR A 51 -1.25 34.18 -2.12
CA THR A 51 -1.57 35.42 -1.38
C THR A 51 -2.32 35.16 -0.09
N ARG A 52 -3.03 34.04 0.02
CA ARG A 52 -3.74 33.60 1.24
C ARG A 52 -3.61 32.10 1.40
N LEU A 53 -3.30 31.64 2.62
CA LEU A 53 -3.38 30.25 3.03
C LEU A 53 -3.96 30.13 4.44
N ASP A 54 -5.08 29.46 4.56
CA ASP A 54 -5.75 29.14 5.82
C ASP A 54 -6.17 27.65 5.84
N SER A 55 -6.84 27.22 6.91
CA SER A 55 -7.28 25.82 7.04
C SER A 55 -8.39 25.46 6.03
N LYS A 56 -9.15 26.43 5.53
CA LYS A 56 -10.33 26.22 4.68
C LYS A 56 -10.04 26.43 3.19
N GLY A 57 -8.96 27.10 2.82
CA GLY A 57 -8.68 27.41 1.43
C GLY A 57 -7.40 28.20 1.19
N ALA A 58 -7.22 28.58 -0.08
CA ALA A 58 -6.08 29.35 -0.55
C ALA A 58 -6.47 30.28 -1.70
N THR A 59 -5.73 31.39 -1.82
CA THR A 59 -5.87 32.35 -2.92
C THR A 59 -4.55 32.50 -3.64
N PHE A 60 -4.60 32.45 -4.97
CA PHE A 60 -3.44 32.54 -5.84
C PHE A 60 -3.57 33.72 -6.80
N GLU A 61 -2.44 34.33 -7.09
CA GLU A 61 -2.30 35.34 -8.13
C GLU A 61 -1.42 34.78 -9.25
N PHE A 62 -1.99 34.76 -10.46
CA PHE A 62 -1.34 34.29 -11.66
C PHE A 62 -1.45 35.34 -12.78
N ASN A 63 -0.42 35.43 -13.61
CA ASN A 63 -0.53 35.92 -14.97
C ASN A 63 -0.23 34.78 -15.97
N GLN A 64 -0.40 35.02 -17.27
CA GLN A 64 -0.14 34.00 -18.29
C GLN A 64 1.27 33.40 -18.18
N ARG A 65 2.30 34.26 -18.06
CA ARG A 65 3.70 33.84 -17.91
C ARG A 65 3.91 32.96 -16.66
N GLY A 66 3.19 33.23 -15.57
CA GLY A 66 3.22 32.43 -14.36
C GLY A 66 2.61 31.05 -14.53
N VAL A 67 1.50 30.94 -15.27
CA VAL A 67 0.90 29.64 -15.63
C VAL A 67 1.85 28.86 -16.55
N GLU A 68 2.47 29.52 -17.52
CA GLU A 68 3.50 28.93 -18.39
C GLU A 68 4.69 28.40 -17.56
N ALA A 69 5.24 29.21 -16.66
CA ALA A 69 6.34 28.81 -15.79
C ALA A 69 5.97 27.61 -14.90
N LEU A 70 4.74 27.60 -14.36
CA LEU A 70 4.24 26.50 -13.53
C LEU A 70 4.06 25.20 -14.34
N PHE A 71 3.55 25.30 -15.56
CA PHE A 71 3.35 24.13 -16.44
C PHE A 71 4.67 23.59 -16.98
N ASP A 72 5.64 24.45 -17.23
CA ASP A 72 6.99 24.04 -17.62
C ASP A 72 7.69 23.23 -16.54
N GLU A 73 7.36 23.48 -15.28
CA GLU A 73 7.85 22.68 -14.16
C GLU A 73 7.13 21.32 -14.06
N ILE A 74 5.79 21.32 -14.08
CA ILE A 74 4.99 20.10 -13.89
C ILE A 74 5.18 19.11 -15.02
N TYR A 75 5.32 19.63 -16.24
CA TYR A 75 5.54 18.84 -17.44
C TYR A 75 6.99 18.84 -17.89
N ALA A 76 7.92 19.28 -17.04
CA ALA A 76 9.35 19.16 -17.30
C ALA A 76 9.68 17.69 -17.61
N ALA A 77 10.46 17.49 -18.66
CA ALA A 77 10.94 16.18 -19.07
C ALA A 77 12.28 16.33 -19.78
N SER A 78 13.04 15.24 -19.79
CA SER A 78 14.31 15.19 -20.52
C SER A 78 14.40 13.94 -21.39
N PRO A 79 15.11 14.02 -22.53
CA PRO A 79 15.42 12.84 -23.33
C PRO A 79 16.52 12.04 -22.62
N GLU A 80 16.19 10.84 -22.16
CA GLU A 80 17.15 9.92 -21.57
C GLU A 80 17.42 8.73 -22.51
N LYS A 81 18.59 8.12 -22.35
CA LYS A 81 18.99 6.94 -23.12
C LYS A 81 18.56 5.69 -22.38
N GLN A 82 17.69 4.89 -23.00
CA GLN A 82 17.27 3.61 -22.45
C GLN A 82 17.84 2.45 -23.27
N GLU A 83 18.52 1.54 -22.59
CA GLU A 83 19.03 0.30 -23.16
C GLU A 83 17.92 -0.74 -23.29
N ARG A 84 17.86 -1.42 -24.44
CA ARG A 84 16.96 -2.54 -24.70
C ARG A 84 17.73 -3.72 -25.27
N PRO A 85 17.43 -4.96 -24.85
CA PRO A 85 18.09 -6.15 -25.38
C PRO A 85 17.57 -6.55 -26.78
N GLN A 86 16.48 -5.94 -27.25
CA GLN A 86 15.85 -6.23 -28.53
C GLN A 86 15.50 -4.93 -29.24
N LEU A 87 15.48 -4.97 -30.58
CA LEU A 87 15.01 -3.88 -31.41
C LEU A 87 13.54 -3.57 -31.12
N LEU A 88 13.22 -2.28 -30.98
CA LEU A 88 11.84 -1.83 -30.85
C LEU A 88 11.14 -1.93 -32.20
N LYS A 89 9.90 -2.39 -32.18
CA LYS A 89 9.03 -2.40 -33.35
C LYS A 89 7.81 -1.53 -33.10
N ASN A 90 7.39 -0.79 -34.12
CA ASN A 90 6.13 -0.07 -34.08
C ASN A 90 4.99 -1.08 -33.86
N SER A 91 4.13 -0.83 -32.87
CA SER A 91 3.05 -1.76 -32.51
C SER A 91 2.04 -1.95 -33.65
N ARG A 92 1.87 -0.94 -34.50
CA ARG A 92 0.90 -0.88 -35.62
C ARG A 92 1.53 -1.28 -36.95
N THR A 93 2.69 -0.76 -37.32
CA THR A 93 3.33 -1.05 -38.63
C THR A 93 4.28 -2.24 -38.59
N LYS A 94 4.63 -2.75 -37.39
CA LYS A 94 5.62 -3.81 -37.15
C LYS A 94 7.04 -3.50 -37.66
N GLU A 95 7.27 -2.32 -38.20
CA GLU A 95 8.57 -1.82 -38.64
C GLU A 95 9.50 -1.60 -37.46
N VAL A 96 10.78 -1.83 -37.69
CA VAL A 96 11.82 -1.61 -36.70
C VAL A 96 12.05 -0.11 -36.52
N ILE A 97 11.96 0.35 -35.28
CA ILE A 97 12.34 1.71 -34.92
C ILE A 97 13.88 1.73 -34.83
N PRO A 98 14.57 2.59 -35.58
CA PRO A 98 16.02 2.62 -35.56
C PRO A 98 16.54 3.08 -34.18
N PRO A 99 17.51 2.37 -33.59
CA PRO A 99 18.17 2.80 -32.36
C PRO A 99 19.10 3.99 -32.64
N LEU A 100 19.41 4.78 -31.61
CA LEU A 100 20.43 5.84 -31.71
C LEU A 100 21.82 5.24 -31.95
N ARG A 101 22.11 4.12 -31.29
CA ARG A 101 23.34 3.35 -31.45
C ARG A 101 23.18 1.93 -30.90
N GLU A 102 24.06 1.05 -31.34
CA GLU A 102 24.16 -0.34 -30.90
C GLU A 102 25.47 -0.50 -30.12
N GLU A 103 25.41 -1.13 -28.95
CA GLU A 103 26.59 -1.42 -28.14
C GLU A 103 26.69 -2.92 -27.90
N GLU A 104 27.91 -3.45 -27.88
CA GLU A 104 28.18 -4.82 -27.46
C GLU A 104 28.74 -4.80 -26.03
N ARG A 105 28.08 -5.49 -25.09
CA ARG A 105 28.55 -5.62 -23.71
C ARG A 105 28.82 -7.06 -23.34
N GLU A 106 29.95 -7.29 -22.68
CA GLU A 106 30.21 -8.57 -22.01
C GLU A 106 29.30 -8.69 -20.78
N VAL A 107 28.36 -9.63 -20.81
CA VAL A 107 27.53 -9.99 -19.66
C VAL A 107 27.95 -11.36 -19.18
N THR A 108 28.33 -11.46 -17.91
CA THR A 108 28.63 -12.74 -17.26
C THR A 108 27.32 -13.47 -16.97
N ASP A 109 27.14 -14.66 -17.54
CA ASP A 109 25.98 -15.52 -17.28
C ASP A 109 25.97 -15.99 -15.81
N LYS A 110 24.84 -16.49 -15.30
CA LYS A 110 24.70 -17.00 -13.91
C LYS A 110 25.70 -18.12 -13.55
N LYS A 111 26.39 -18.69 -14.54
CA LYS A 111 27.43 -19.71 -14.44
C LYS A 111 28.86 -19.17 -14.60
N GLY A 112 29.07 -17.86 -14.54
CA GLY A 112 30.40 -17.23 -14.60
C GLY A 112 31.01 -17.12 -16.01
N LYS A 113 30.28 -17.51 -17.07
CA LYS A 113 30.77 -17.47 -18.45
C LYS A 113 30.43 -16.13 -19.10
N LYS A 114 31.44 -15.41 -19.60
CA LYS A 114 31.24 -14.14 -20.31
C LYS A 114 30.57 -14.39 -21.67
N LYS A 115 29.48 -13.65 -21.95
CA LYS A 115 28.81 -13.63 -23.25
C LYS A 115 28.65 -12.19 -23.71
N THR A 116 29.05 -11.90 -24.93
CA THR A 116 28.76 -10.61 -25.57
C THR A 116 27.27 -10.55 -25.90
N LYS A 117 26.57 -9.54 -25.37
CA LYS A 117 25.18 -9.22 -25.69
C LYS A 117 25.13 -7.88 -26.39
N LYS A 118 24.46 -7.84 -27.52
CA LYS A 118 24.14 -6.61 -28.24
C LYS A 118 22.97 -5.91 -27.54
N VAL A 119 23.14 -4.64 -27.21
CA VAL A 119 22.10 -3.78 -26.62
C VAL A 119 21.87 -2.58 -27.53
N TYR A 120 20.60 -2.19 -27.64
CA TYR A 120 20.11 -1.14 -28.51
C TYR A 120 19.70 0.05 -27.65
N ILE A 121 20.20 1.25 -27.97
CA ILE A 121 19.94 2.45 -27.17
C ILE A 121 18.90 3.32 -27.87
N TYR A 122 17.83 3.65 -27.16
CA TYR A 122 16.74 4.49 -27.66
C TYR A 122 16.60 5.77 -26.83
N PRO A 123 16.19 6.89 -27.44
CA PRO A 123 15.77 8.07 -26.70
C PRO A 123 14.39 7.81 -26.11
N VAL A 124 14.24 8.08 -24.82
CA VAL A 124 12.97 7.97 -24.11
C VAL A 124 12.75 9.27 -23.36
N VAL A 125 11.57 9.85 -23.52
CA VAL A 125 11.16 11.03 -22.75
C VAL A 125 10.83 10.59 -21.33
N VAL A 126 11.57 11.14 -20.38
CA VAL A 126 11.42 10.86 -18.95
C VAL A 126 10.94 12.13 -18.25
N PRO A 127 9.74 12.11 -17.63
CA PRO A 127 9.26 13.22 -16.80
C PRO A 127 10.26 13.55 -15.69
N ALA A 128 10.64 14.81 -15.54
CA ALA A 128 11.61 15.23 -14.53
C ALA A 128 11.04 15.04 -13.12
N GLY A 129 9.86 15.63 -12.87
CA GLY A 129 9.19 15.58 -11.57
C GLY A 129 10.04 16.17 -10.46
N SER A 130 10.71 17.29 -10.72
CA SER A 130 11.78 17.87 -9.88
C SER A 130 11.39 17.99 -8.42
N PHE A 131 10.15 18.42 -8.12
CA PHE A 131 9.58 18.41 -6.76
C PHE A 131 9.78 17.05 -6.06
N LEU A 132 9.39 15.95 -6.70
CA LEU A 132 9.51 14.61 -6.10
C LEU A 132 10.92 14.02 -6.16
N ALA A 133 11.80 14.57 -7.01
CA ALA A 133 13.20 14.19 -7.12
C ALA A 133 14.10 14.97 -6.15
N ASP A 134 13.57 16.00 -5.47
CA ASP A 134 14.29 16.78 -4.48
C ASP A 134 14.83 15.89 -3.35
N CYS A 135 16.09 16.08 -2.96
CA CYS A 135 16.74 15.27 -1.93
C CYS A 135 16.10 15.45 -0.54
N GLY A 136 15.38 16.55 -0.32
CA GLY A 136 14.56 16.78 0.85
C GLY A 136 13.34 15.85 0.95
N TYR A 137 12.86 15.31 -0.17
CA TYR A 137 11.65 14.46 -0.24
C TYR A 137 11.91 13.03 -0.73
N ASP A 138 13.00 12.80 -1.45
CA ASP A 138 13.49 11.47 -1.81
C ASP A 138 14.98 11.36 -1.45
N LYS A 139 15.26 10.77 -0.28
CA LYS A 139 16.62 10.56 0.21
C LYS A 139 17.45 9.62 -0.66
N SER A 140 16.82 8.85 -1.54
CA SER A 140 17.54 8.02 -2.51
C SER A 140 17.91 8.78 -3.78
N SER A 141 17.47 10.03 -3.90
CA SER A 141 17.67 10.85 -5.08
C SER A 141 19.05 11.50 -5.10
N ASP A 142 19.68 11.49 -6.26
CA ASP A 142 20.86 12.30 -6.58
C ASP A 142 20.51 13.71 -7.09
N GLY A 143 19.26 14.15 -6.88
CA GLY A 143 18.68 15.38 -7.43
C GLY A 143 18.03 15.18 -8.81
N LYS A 144 18.19 14.01 -9.43
CA LYS A 144 17.56 13.67 -10.72
C LYS A 144 16.88 12.30 -10.71
N ASN A 145 17.50 11.32 -10.06
CA ASN A 145 17.11 9.92 -10.07
C ASN A 145 17.08 9.38 -8.65
N GLY A 146 15.95 8.79 -8.28
CA GLY A 146 15.71 8.13 -7.00
C GLY A 146 14.65 7.03 -7.16
N VAL A 147 14.51 6.19 -6.15
CA VAL A 147 13.59 5.05 -6.19
C VAL A 147 12.13 5.49 -6.16
N TRP A 148 11.81 6.61 -5.51
CA TRP A 148 10.45 7.12 -5.41
C TRP A 148 10.05 7.93 -6.64
N ILE A 149 10.94 8.79 -7.14
CA ILE A 149 10.67 9.49 -8.41
C ILE A 149 10.50 8.50 -9.57
N LYS A 150 11.27 7.41 -9.60
CA LYS A 150 11.08 6.34 -10.59
C LYS A 150 9.70 5.70 -10.48
N LEU A 151 9.24 5.39 -9.26
CA LEU A 151 7.89 4.86 -9.03
C LEU A 151 6.82 5.81 -9.57
N TRP A 152 6.98 7.11 -9.32
CA TRP A 152 6.09 8.14 -9.84
C TRP A 152 6.10 8.23 -11.36
N ARG A 153 7.29 8.27 -12.00
CA ARG A 153 7.44 8.29 -13.47
C ARG A 153 6.74 7.08 -14.12
N ASP A 154 6.94 5.89 -13.55
CA ASP A 154 6.32 4.67 -14.04
C ASP A 154 4.78 4.73 -13.92
N MET A 155 4.27 5.25 -12.80
CA MET A 155 2.82 5.43 -12.57
C MET A 155 2.24 6.43 -13.57
N VAL A 156 2.87 7.60 -13.75
CA VAL A 156 2.44 8.62 -14.73
C VAL A 156 2.38 8.01 -16.12
N TRP A 157 3.42 7.31 -16.59
CA TRP A 157 3.42 6.71 -17.92
C TRP A 157 2.52 5.51 -18.10
N SER A 158 2.22 4.78 -17.03
CA SER A 158 1.36 3.59 -17.11
C SER A 158 -0.12 3.95 -16.99
N ILE A 159 -0.46 4.89 -16.12
CA ILE A 159 -1.83 5.19 -15.70
C ILE A 159 -2.28 6.53 -16.31
N LEU A 160 -1.81 7.67 -15.82
CA LEU A 160 -2.32 8.99 -16.23
C LEU A 160 -2.05 9.32 -17.70
N ARG A 161 -0.92 8.84 -18.19
CA ARG A 161 -0.42 9.06 -19.55
C ARG A 161 -0.14 7.73 -20.25
N GLY A 162 -0.98 6.74 -19.95
CA GLY A 162 -0.95 5.39 -20.53
C GLY A 162 -1.07 5.41 -22.05
N VAL A 163 -1.83 6.37 -22.59
CA VAL A 163 -2.04 6.58 -24.02
C VAL A 163 -0.97 7.53 -24.58
N PRO A 164 -0.19 7.13 -25.60
CA PRO A 164 0.93 7.93 -26.12
C PRO A 164 0.58 9.37 -26.52
N ALA A 165 -0.59 9.60 -27.10
CA ALA A 165 -1.04 10.95 -27.50
C ALA A 165 -1.16 11.92 -26.33
N THR A 166 -1.39 11.43 -25.12
CA THR A 166 -1.53 12.26 -23.91
C THR A 166 -0.18 12.74 -23.36
N ARG A 167 0.94 12.23 -23.91
CA ARG A 167 2.31 12.54 -23.46
C ARG A 167 2.89 13.81 -24.07
N GLN A 168 2.20 14.41 -25.05
CA GLN A 168 2.66 15.56 -25.82
C GLN A 168 3.19 16.74 -24.97
N PRO A 169 2.56 17.12 -23.84
CA PRO A 169 3.09 18.19 -22.99
C PRO A 169 4.52 17.95 -22.49
N PHE A 170 4.89 16.69 -22.24
CA PHE A 170 6.24 16.33 -21.82
C PHE A 170 7.20 16.22 -23.01
N VAL A 171 6.72 15.68 -24.14
CA VAL A 171 7.54 15.53 -25.36
C VAL A 171 7.99 16.90 -25.86
N ALA A 172 7.06 17.85 -25.97
CA ALA A 172 7.37 19.22 -26.40
C ALA A 172 8.47 19.85 -25.53
N ARG A 173 8.38 19.71 -24.20
CA ARG A 173 9.36 20.26 -23.26
C ARG A 173 10.71 19.54 -23.31
N ALA A 174 10.72 18.22 -23.48
CA ALA A 174 11.95 17.46 -23.66
C ALA A 174 12.70 17.83 -24.96
N GLU A 175 11.97 18.28 -25.99
CA GLU A 175 12.50 18.76 -27.27
C GLU A 175 12.85 20.26 -27.25
N GLY A 176 12.57 20.96 -26.15
CA GLY A 176 12.72 22.42 -26.06
C GLY A 176 11.71 23.21 -26.92
N ALA A 177 10.65 22.55 -27.37
CA ALA A 177 9.59 23.14 -28.18
C ALA A 177 8.55 23.85 -27.29
N TYR A 178 7.95 24.93 -27.83
CA TYR A 178 6.85 25.63 -27.18
C TYR A 178 5.60 24.75 -27.11
N SER A 179 4.99 24.69 -25.93
CA SER A 179 3.74 23.95 -25.70
C SER A 179 2.58 24.93 -25.52
N LYS A 180 1.53 24.77 -26.34
CA LYS A 180 0.31 25.61 -26.30
C LYS A 180 -0.65 25.27 -25.14
N ASP A 181 -0.31 24.29 -24.30
CA ASP A 181 -1.14 23.84 -23.20
C ASP A 181 -1.36 24.94 -22.16
N ALA A 182 -0.30 25.64 -21.74
CA ALA A 182 -0.40 26.73 -20.76
C ALA A 182 -1.21 27.93 -21.27
N GLU A 183 -1.02 28.33 -22.54
CA GLU A 183 -1.81 29.39 -23.17
C GLU A 183 -3.30 29.01 -23.23
N GLY A 184 -3.60 27.75 -23.57
CA GLY A 184 -4.95 27.21 -23.58
C GLY A 184 -5.61 27.26 -22.20
N ILE A 185 -4.91 26.82 -21.17
CA ILE A 185 -5.38 26.88 -19.78
C ILE A 185 -5.60 28.32 -19.32
N TRP A 186 -4.68 29.23 -19.62
CA TRP A 186 -4.85 30.65 -19.28
C TRP A 186 -6.11 31.24 -19.91
N LYS A 187 -6.36 30.98 -21.20
CA LYS A 187 -7.57 31.41 -21.91
C LYS A 187 -8.85 30.88 -21.28
N GLN A 188 -8.80 29.70 -20.67
CA GLN A 188 -9.93 29.11 -19.95
C GLN A 188 -10.11 29.73 -18.55
N LEU A 189 -9.02 30.04 -17.84
CA LEU A 189 -9.05 30.62 -16.50
C LEU A 189 -9.54 32.08 -16.45
N ILE A 190 -9.43 32.82 -17.57
CA ILE A 190 -9.96 34.19 -17.68
C ILE A 190 -11.45 34.24 -18.06
N GLN A 191 -12.06 33.10 -18.37
CA GLN A 191 -13.50 33.02 -18.64
C GLN A 191 -14.31 33.19 -17.34
N PRO A 192 -15.63 33.42 -17.42
CA PRO A 192 -16.52 33.44 -16.25
C PRO A 192 -16.40 32.17 -15.39
N GLU A 193 -16.71 32.27 -14.10
CA GLU A 193 -16.50 31.18 -13.13
C GLU A 193 -17.28 29.89 -13.48
N GLU A 194 -18.40 30.01 -14.19
CA GLU A 194 -19.24 28.91 -14.64
C GLU A 194 -18.74 28.24 -15.92
N PHE A 195 -17.69 28.77 -16.56
CA PHE A 195 -17.18 28.22 -17.81
C PHE A 195 -16.70 26.79 -17.64
N THR A 196 -17.30 25.88 -18.41
CA THR A 196 -17.04 24.45 -18.33
C THR A 196 -16.10 23.97 -19.43
N VAL A 197 -15.24 23.03 -19.10
CA VAL A 197 -14.31 22.34 -19.99
C VAL A 197 -14.51 20.83 -19.89
N ASP A 198 -14.00 20.09 -20.87
CA ASP A 198 -14.03 18.63 -20.83
C ASP A 198 -13.11 18.08 -19.72
N LEU A 199 -13.53 16.98 -19.11
CA LEU A 199 -12.84 16.35 -18.00
C LEU A 199 -12.24 15.00 -18.42
N PRO A 200 -11.02 14.97 -18.98
CA PRO A 200 -10.42 13.73 -19.44
C PRO A 200 -9.87 12.89 -18.28
N SER A 201 -9.85 11.57 -18.50
CA SER A 201 -9.33 10.56 -17.55
C SER A 201 -7.86 10.74 -17.17
N THR A 202 -7.13 11.50 -17.97
CA THR A 202 -5.71 11.81 -17.72
C THR A 202 -5.49 12.75 -16.56
N TYR A 203 -6.50 13.55 -16.21
CA TYR A 203 -6.47 14.50 -15.08
C TYR A 203 -7.34 14.00 -13.94
N PHE A 204 -8.53 13.46 -14.26
CA PHE A 204 -9.46 12.91 -13.29
C PHE A 204 -9.55 11.39 -13.40
N LEU A 205 -8.99 10.67 -12.44
CA LEU A 205 -9.10 9.21 -12.42
C LEU A 205 -10.57 8.79 -12.27
N GLY A 206 -11.01 7.88 -13.16
CA GLY A 206 -12.38 7.39 -13.22
C GLY A 206 -13.29 8.16 -14.18
N ALA A 207 -12.87 9.32 -14.71
CA ALA A 207 -13.61 9.96 -15.81
C ALA A 207 -13.51 9.11 -17.08
N GLN A 208 -14.60 9.09 -17.84
CA GLN A 208 -14.63 8.60 -19.22
C GLN A 208 -14.94 9.77 -20.14
N THR A 209 -14.86 9.58 -21.46
CA THR A 209 -15.28 10.65 -22.39
C THR A 209 -16.75 10.98 -22.19
N ASN A 210 -17.59 9.95 -22.14
CA ASN A 210 -19.03 10.06 -21.86
C ASN A 210 -19.42 9.03 -20.80
N ASN A 211 -20.51 9.30 -20.06
CA ASN A 211 -21.12 8.33 -19.16
C ASN A 211 -21.97 7.29 -19.94
N ALA A 212 -22.62 6.37 -19.23
CA ALA A 212 -23.48 5.34 -19.84
C ALA A 212 -24.68 5.91 -20.63
N GLU A 213 -25.08 7.15 -20.36
CA GLU A 213 -26.14 7.88 -21.06
C GLU A 213 -25.59 8.80 -22.16
N ASN A 214 -24.32 8.64 -22.52
CA ASN A 214 -23.62 9.43 -23.54
C ASN A 214 -23.49 10.93 -23.21
N VAL A 215 -23.58 11.30 -21.93
CA VAL A 215 -23.34 12.67 -21.44
C VAL A 215 -21.84 12.87 -21.21
N PRO A 216 -21.22 13.92 -21.78
CA PRO A 216 -19.80 14.18 -21.61
C PRO A 216 -19.48 14.59 -20.17
N PHE A 217 -18.37 14.11 -19.65
CA PHE A 217 -17.86 14.57 -18.36
C PHE A 217 -17.26 15.97 -18.53
N LYS A 218 -17.85 16.95 -17.83
CA LYS A 218 -17.41 18.34 -17.82
C LYS A 218 -17.14 18.81 -16.39
N ASP A 219 -16.27 19.80 -16.28
CA ASP A 219 -15.98 20.48 -15.02
C ASP A 219 -15.74 21.98 -15.26
N ARG A 220 -15.78 22.79 -14.21
CA ARG A 220 -15.43 24.22 -14.31
C ARG A 220 -13.93 24.35 -14.57
N ALA A 221 -13.52 25.25 -15.46
CA ALA A 221 -12.11 25.42 -15.84
C ALA A 221 -11.18 25.61 -14.63
N ARG A 222 -11.60 26.40 -13.63
CA ARG A 222 -10.85 26.59 -12.37
C ARG A 222 -10.70 25.31 -11.55
N LEU A 223 -11.67 24.42 -11.57
CA LEU A 223 -11.63 23.17 -10.80
C LEU A 223 -10.78 22.13 -11.53
N GLN A 224 -10.98 21.99 -12.84
CA GLN A 224 -10.16 21.15 -13.69
C GLN A 224 -8.67 21.54 -13.60
N PHE A 225 -8.36 22.83 -13.47
CA PHE A 225 -7.00 23.32 -13.29
C PHE A 225 -6.31 22.66 -12.08
N LEU A 226 -7.01 22.48 -10.96
CA LEU A 226 -6.46 21.82 -9.76
C LEU A 226 -6.08 20.36 -10.01
N LEU A 227 -6.70 19.70 -11.00
CA LEU A 227 -6.43 18.30 -11.29
C LEU A 227 -5.07 18.06 -11.97
N HIS A 228 -4.36 19.12 -12.36
CA HIS A 228 -2.95 19.00 -12.76
C HIS A 228 -2.01 18.73 -11.57
N PHE A 229 -2.46 18.94 -10.33
CA PHE A 229 -1.58 19.03 -9.18
C PHE A 229 -1.81 17.94 -8.12
N TRP A 230 -2.92 17.19 -8.18
CA TRP A 230 -3.29 16.24 -7.12
C TRP A 230 -2.25 15.14 -6.92
N LEU A 231 -1.52 14.79 -7.98
CA LEU A 231 -0.46 13.79 -7.99
C LEU A 231 0.75 14.16 -7.12
N PHE A 232 0.90 15.43 -6.73
CA PHE A 232 1.93 15.87 -5.78
C PHE A 232 1.47 15.71 -4.32
N ALA A 233 0.16 15.59 -4.09
CA ALA A 233 -0.42 15.33 -2.78
C ALA A 233 -0.70 13.83 -2.54
N ALA A 234 -1.03 13.08 -3.59
CA ALA A 234 -1.33 11.66 -3.49
C ALA A 234 -0.07 10.80 -3.31
N GLN A 235 -0.24 9.67 -2.63
CA GLN A 235 0.83 8.68 -2.46
C GLN A 235 0.60 7.46 -3.35
N ILE A 236 1.68 6.88 -3.85
CA ILE A 236 1.68 5.77 -4.80
C ILE A 236 2.15 4.51 -4.08
N TYR A 237 1.32 3.48 -4.14
CA TYR A 237 1.59 2.16 -3.59
C TYR A 237 1.46 1.09 -4.67
N VAL A 238 2.05 -0.07 -4.42
CA VAL A 238 2.06 -1.22 -5.32
C VAL A 238 1.48 -2.43 -4.58
N PRO A 239 0.22 -2.79 -4.85
CA PRO A 239 -0.39 -3.98 -4.29
C PRO A 239 0.33 -5.24 -4.76
N ALA A 240 0.63 -6.14 -3.83
CA ALA A 240 1.23 -7.42 -4.11
C ALA A 240 0.23 -8.55 -3.87
N THR A 241 0.23 -9.52 -4.77
CA THR A 241 -0.59 -10.74 -4.70
C THR A 241 0.31 -11.96 -4.68
N ILE A 242 -0.10 -13.00 -3.96
CA ILE A 242 0.55 -14.31 -4.01
C ILE A 242 -0.27 -15.21 -4.91
N ASP A 243 0.38 -15.92 -5.84
CA ASP A 243 -0.25 -16.98 -6.62
C ASP A 243 -0.24 -18.34 -5.87
N ASN A 244 -0.83 -19.37 -6.48
CA ASN A 244 -0.91 -20.71 -5.88
C ASN A 244 0.46 -21.38 -5.70
N GLU A 245 1.51 -20.86 -6.33
CA GLU A 245 2.89 -21.34 -6.19
C GLU A 245 3.64 -20.61 -5.06
N GLY A 246 2.99 -19.68 -4.37
CA GLY A 246 3.62 -18.88 -3.32
C GLY A 246 4.45 -17.71 -3.87
N LYS A 247 4.39 -17.43 -5.18
CA LYS A 247 5.17 -16.37 -5.81
C LYS A 247 4.42 -15.05 -5.74
N ARG A 248 5.16 -14.02 -5.34
CA ARG A 248 4.65 -12.66 -5.19
C ARG A 248 4.71 -11.91 -6.53
N ASN A 249 3.58 -11.41 -6.97
CA ASN A 249 3.42 -10.61 -8.19
C ASN A 249 2.88 -9.21 -7.82
N PHE A 250 3.21 -8.20 -8.61
CA PHE A 250 2.69 -6.84 -8.43
C PHE A 250 1.47 -6.62 -9.31
N ALA A 251 0.38 -6.16 -8.72
CA ALA A 251 -0.90 -5.94 -9.37
C ALA A 251 -1.15 -4.44 -9.54
N GLY A 252 -0.51 -3.81 -10.53
CA GLY A 252 -0.72 -2.39 -10.84
C GLY A 252 -0.32 -1.42 -9.72
N TYR A 253 -1.09 -0.33 -9.55
CA TYR A 253 -0.86 0.77 -8.61
C TYR A 253 -2.09 1.06 -7.76
N ALA A 254 -1.90 1.27 -6.47
CA ALA A 254 -2.90 1.84 -5.57
C ALA A 254 -2.56 3.31 -5.29
N LEU A 255 -3.47 4.20 -5.63
CA LEU A 255 -3.30 5.64 -5.50
C LEU A 255 -4.10 6.11 -4.29
N ALA A 256 -3.38 6.49 -3.24
CA ALA A 256 -3.95 7.02 -2.01
C ALA A 256 -4.09 8.54 -2.13
N ILE A 257 -5.32 9.00 -2.34
CA ILE A 257 -5.67 10.39 -2.60
C ILE A 257 -6.28 10.99 -1.32
N PRO A 258 -5.60 11.96 -0.70
CA PRO A 258 -6.06 12.54 0.55
C PRO A 258 -7.26 13.46 0.34
N ASP A 259 -8.33 13.21 1.09
CA ASP A 259 -9.47 14.11 1.14
C ASP A 259 -9.22 15.21 2.18
N VAL A 260 -8.48 16.25 1.77
CA VAL A 260 -7.93 17.28 2.66
C VAL A 260 -9.04 18.03 3.40
N CYS A 261 -8.96 18.09 4.74
CA CYS A 261 -9.91 18.83 5.58
C CYS A 261 -9.33 20.10 6.19
N ASP A 262 -8.01 20.12 6.43
CA ASP A 262 -7.28 21.31 6.88
C ASP A 262 -6.10 21.53 5.94
N LEU A 263 -6.24 22.50 5.02
CA LEU A 263 -5.26 22.73 3.95
C LEU A 263 -3.90 23.11 4.52
N LYS A 264 -3.84 24.15 5.36
CA LYS A 264 -2.60 24.64 5.97
C LYS A 264 -1.85 23.55 6.73
N ARG A 265 -2.57 22.76 7.52
CA ARG A 265 -1.97 21.69 8.34
C ARG A 265 -1.51 20.53 7.48
N PHE A 266 -2.29 20.13 6.47
CA PHE A 266 -1.90 19.09 5.53
C PHE A 266 -0.64 19.48 4.75
N CYS A 267 -0.60 20.70 4.18
CA CYS A 267 0.56 21.20 3.45
C CYS A 267 1.81 21.26 4.34
N LYS A 268 1.70 21.56 5.64
CA LYS A 268 2.84 21.50 6.56
C LYS A 268 3.33 20.08 6.87
N ARG A 269 2.44 19.08 6.80
CA ARG A 269 2.73 17.68 7.20
C ARG A 269 3.26 16.84 6.05
N LEU A 270 2.66 16.93 4.87
CA LEU A 270 3.00 16.05 3.75
C LEU A 270 4.49 16.06 3.37
N PRO A 271 5.20 17.20 3.26
CA PRO A 271 6.62 17.21 2.93
C PRO A 271 7.47 16.39 3.91
N LYS A 272 7.10 16.39 5.19
CA LYS A 272 7.78 15.61 6.22
C LYS A 272 7.53 14.12 6.04
N VAL A 273 6.29 13.75 5.70
CA VAL A 273 5.93 12.37 5.34
C VAL A 273 6.75 11.90 4.14
N LEU A 274 6.94 12.75 3.12
CA LEU A 274 7.76 12.42 1.95
C LEU A 274 9.24 12.21 2.35
N ALA A 275 9.80 13.11 3.14
CA ALA A 275 11.19 13.09 3.62
C ALA A 275 11.54 11.86 4.49
N GLU A 276 10.54 11.27 5.15
CA GLU A 276 10.71 10.12 6.04
C GLU A 276 10.64 8.77 5.33
N ARG A 277 10.33 8.75 4.03
CA ARG A 277 10.25 7.50 3.28
C ARG A 277 11.60 6.78 3.22
N GLY A 278 11.58 5.47 3.45
CA GLY A 278 12.75 4.61 3.37
C GLY A 278 13.32 4.50 1.94
N ILE A 279 14.61 4.18 1.87
CA ILE A 279 15.37 4.02 0.62
C ILE A 279 15.53 2.55 0.20
N GLU A 280 15.16 1.61 1.08
CA GLU A 280 15.28 0.18 0.80
C GLU A 280 14.43 -0.22 -0.40
N VAL A 281 14.95 -1.11 -1.24
CA VAL A 281 14.26 -1.63 -2.42
C VAL A 281 13.85 -3.09 -2.24
N SER A 282 12.70 -3.43 -2.81
CA SER A 282 12.26 -4.81 -3.01
C SER A 282 12.05 -5.03 -4.51
N GLY A 283 12.96 -5.79 -5.12
CA GLY A 283 13.09 -5.86 -6.57
C GLY A 283 13.54 -4.51 -7.14
N TYR A 284 12.64 -3.79 -7.80
CA TYR A 284 12.90 -2.49 -8.42
C TYR A 284 11.99 -1.36 -7.88
N ARG A 285 11.27 -1.65 -6.80
CA ARG A 285 10.32 -0.74 -6.14
C ARG A 285 10.81 -0.38 -4.74
N PRO A 286 10.52 0.82 -4.23
CA PRO A 286 10.71 1.13 -2.81
C PRO A 286 9.96 0.12 -1.94
N ARG A 287 10.60 -0.44 -0.92
CA ARG A 287 10.00 -1.48 -0.06
C ARG A 287 8.73 -0.99 0.63
N GLU A 288 8.74 0.27 1.08
CA GLU A 288 7.62 0.86 1.84
C GLU A 288 6.36 1.13 1.01
N CYS A 289 6.47 1.16 -0.33
CA CYS A 289 5.31 1.34 -1.21
C CYS A 289 4.56 0.02 -1.46
N ILE A 290 5.14 -1.12 -1.12
CA ILE A 290 4.53 -2.43 -1.37
C ILE A 290 3.52 -2.72 -0.27
N VAL A 291 2.29 -2.99 -0.67
CA VAL A 291 1.16 -3.28 0.22
C VAL A 291 0.51 -4.61 -0.15
N ASP A 292 -0.14 -5.28 0.81
CA ASP A 292 -0.78 -6.58 0.59
C ASP A 292 -2.25 -6.44 0.14
N LEU A 293 -2.84 -5.26 0.37
CA LEU A 293 -4.13 -4.83 -0.15
C LEU A 293 -4.04 -3.41 -0.70
N ALA A 294 -4.78 -3.08 -1.74
CA ALA A 294 -4.83 -1.71 -2.24
C ALA A 294 -5.27 -0.73 -1.14
N VAL A 295 -6.33 -1.06 -0.38
CA VAL A 295 -6.85 -0.20 0.69
C VAL A 295 -5.87 0.03 1.85
N GLU A 296 -4.85 -0.82 2.01
CA GLU A 296 -3.79 -0.62 3.00
C GLU A 296 -3.02 0.69 2.76
N SER A 297 -2.96 1.17 1.51
CA SER A 297 -2.33 2.45 1.18
C SER A 297 -2.94 3.63 1.96
N ALA A 298 -4.24 3.57 2.22
CA ALA A 298 -4.93 4.59 3.02
C ALA A 298 -4.53 4.51 4.49
N LEU A 299 -4.43 3.31 5.07
CA LEU A 299 -3.98 3.12 6.45
C LEU A 299 -2.55 3.63 6.63
N ASP A 300 -1.63 3.31 5.71
CA ASP A 300 -0.25 3.79 5.81
C ASP A 300 -0.14 5.31 5.68
N LEU A 301 -0.84 5.93 4.72
CA LEU A 301 -0.83 7.38 4.59
C LEU A 301 -1.42 8.07 5.82
N MET A 302 -2.57 7.59 6.33
CA MET A 302 -3.16 8.13 7.55
C MET A 302 -2.23 7.97 8.75
N ARG A 303 -1.62 6.79 8.93
CA ARG A 303 -0.64 6.55 10.01
C ARG A 303 0.51 7.57 9.95
N ARG A 304 1.13 7.76 8.78
CA ARG A 304 2.22 8.74 8.60
C ARG A 304 1.78 10.18 8.86
N LEU A 305 0.54 10.53 8.51
CA LEU A 305 -0.04 11.85 8.80
C LEU A 305 -0.40 12.03 10.29
N SER A 306 -0.66 10.93 11.02
CA SER A 306 -1.08 10.90 12.42
C SER A 306 0.09 10.76 13.42
N ASP A 307 1.18 10.07 13.07
CA ASP A 307 2.33 9.70 13.94
C ASP A 307 3.08 10.88 14.61
N ARG A 308 2.60 12.13 14.44
CA ARG A 308 3.21 13.33 15.03
C ARG A 308 2.30 14.12 15.98
N LEU A 309 1.12 13.59 16.33
CA LEU A 309 0.30 14.13 17.44
C LEU A 309 0.95 13.92 18.82
N THR A 310 1.95 13.05 18.92
CA THR A 310 2.59 12.68 20.19
C THR A 310 3.85 13.48 20.54
N GLN A 311 4.42 14.28 19.63
CA GLN A 311 5.72 14.93 19.86
C GLN A 311 5.74 16.46 19.87
N THR A 312 4.67 17.19 19.50
CA THR A 312 4.84 18.65 19.31
C THR A 312 3.85 19.61 19.98
N THR A 313 2.73 19.20 20.57
CA THR A 313 1.90 20.13 21.38
C THR A 313 0.78 19.39 22.10
N GLY A 314 0.60 19.68 23.40
CA GLY A 314 -0.43 19.06 24.25
C GLY A 314 -1.87 19.36 23.84
N GLU A 315 -2.12 20.29 22.93
CA GLU A 315 -3.47 20.79 22.59
C GLU A 315 -4.03 20.29 21.25
N GLU A 316 -3.27 19.59 20.41
CA GLU A 316 -3.70 19.30 19.03
C GLU A 316 -4.08 17.83 18.76
N ARG A 317 -4.24 17.02 19.82
CA ARG A 317 -4.42 15.55 19.82
C ARG A 317 -5.55 14.99 18.94
N THR A 318 -6.47 15.80 18.41
CA THR A 318 -7.77 15.28 17.90
C THR A 318 -8.19 15.71 16.49
N ALA A 319 -7.58 16.73 15.88
CA ALA A 319 -8.01 17.16 14.55
C ALA A 319 -7.21 16.42 13.45
N SER A 320 -7.90 15.64 12.62
CA SER A 320 -7.32 15.05 11.42
C SER A 320 -6.94 16.14 10.41
N SER A 321 -5.94 15.90 9.56
CA SER A 321 -5.65 16.75 8.38
C SER A 321 -6.48 16.37 7.15
N VAL A 322 -7.15 15.23 7.21
CA VAL A 322 -7.98 14.67 6.12
C VAL A 322 -9.34 14.19 6.64
N PHE A 323 -10.40 14.31 5.85
CA PHE A 323 -11.68 13.65 6.10
C PHE A 323 -11.63 12.14 5.85
N GLY A 324 -10.64 11.70 5.08
CA GLY A 324 -10.40 10.32 4.69
C GLY A 324 -9.38 10.24 3.56
N ILE A 325 -9.04 9.02 3.16
CA ILE A 325 -8.21 8.76 2.00
C ILE A 325 -9.02 7.90 1.03
N ASP A 326 -9.19 8.40 -0.20
CA ASP A 326 -9.74 7.61 -1.29
C ASP A 326 -8.60 6.79 -1.92
N VAL A 327 -8.87 5.52 -2.20
CA VAL A 327 -7.93 4.61 -2.83
C VAL A 327 -8.50 4.20 -4.17
N ILE A 328 -7.73 4.43 -5.24
CA ILE A 328 -8.06 3.95 -6.58
C ILE A 328 -6.99 2.95 -6.99
N HIS A 329 -7.39 1.68 -7.14
CA HIS A 329 -6.53 0.60 -7.62
C HIS A 329 -6.63 0.53 -9.15
N THR A 330 -5.51 0.73 -9.84
CA THR A 330 -5.46 0.79 -11.29
C THR A 330 -4.38 -0.11 -11.87
N GLU A 331 -4.63 -0.63 -13.07
CA GLU A 331 -3.68 -1.43 -13.82
C GLU A 331 -3.76 -1.10 -15.32
N LYS A 332 -2.59 -1.02 -15.97
CA LYS A 332 -2.52 -0.90 -17.42
C LYS A 332 -2.66 -2.28 -18.07
N GLN A 333 -3.69 -2.47 -18.88
CA GLN A 333 -3.94 -3.68 -19.66
C GLN A 333 -3.91 -3.31 -21.15
N GLY A 334 -2.77 -3.53 -21.80
CA GLY A 334 -2.55 -3.11 -23.18
C GLY A 334 -2.60 -1.57 -23.32
N ASN A 335 -3.54 -1.07 -24.12
CA ASN A 335 -3.77 0.37 -24.31
C ASN A 335 -4.78 0.97 -23.33
N ASN A 336 -5.43 0.14 -22.50
CA ASN A 336 -6.45 0.58 -21.56
C ASN A 336 -5.87 0.66 -20.14
N VAL A 337 -6.40 1.60 -19.36
CA VAL A 337 -6.15 1.72 -17.93
C VAL A 337 -7.41 1.31 -17.21
N ARG A 338 -7.36 0.19 -16.50
CA ARG A 338 -8.52 -0.40 -15.82
C ARG A 338 -8.48 -0.01 -14.34
N VAL A 339 -9.63 0.43 -13.82
CA VAL A 339 -9.85 0.53 -12.38
C VAL A 339 -10.25 -0.86 -11.87
N LEU A 340 -9.41 -1.45 -11.02
CA LEU A 340 -9.62 -2.76 -10.42
C LEU A 340 -10.49 -2.68 -9.15
N GLY A 341 -10.45 -1.55 -8.46
CA GLY A 341 -11.27 -1.31 -7.29
C GLY A 341 -11.11 0.12 -6.77
N THR A 342 -12.12 0.56 -6.03
CA THR A 342 -12.12 1.83 -5.29
C THR A 342 -12.47 1.55 -3.84
N ALA A 343 -11.87 2.30 -2.93
CA ALA A 343 -12.18 2.24 -1.51
C ALA A 343 -12.01 3.62 -0.88
N ARG A 344 -12.65 3.83 0.27
CA ARG A 344 -12.44 5.02 1.08
C ARG A 344 -12.30 4.61 2.53
N LEU A 345 -11.26 5.10 3.19
CA LEU A 345 -11.11 4.96 4.64
C LEU A 345 -11.15 6.33 5.30
N LYS A 346 -11.87 6.39 6.41
CA LYS A 346 -11.87 7.54 7.32
C LYS A 346 -10.79 7.34 8.39
N PRO A 347 -10.25 8.43 8.96
CA PRO A 347 -9.33 8.33 10.09
C PRO A 347 -10.02 7.66 11.29
N ASP A 348 -9.38 6.65 11.84
CA ASP A 348 -9.80 5.93 13.05
C ASP A 348 -8.55 5.57 13.86
N ASP A 349 -8.37 6.20 15.01
CA ASP A 349 -7.18 6.03 15.82
C ASP A 349 -7.00 4.58 16.32
N SER A 350 -8.10 3.86 16.55
CA SER A 350 -8.03 2.46 16.97
C SER A 350 -7.47 1.59 15.85
N LYS A 351 -8.03 1.73 14.65
CA LYS A 351 -7.54 1.00 13.47
C LYS A 351 -6.11 1.37 13.10
N LEU A 352 -5.73 2.64 13.24
CA LEU A 352 -4.36 3.08 12.98
C LEU A 352 -3.37 2.50 13.99
N ARG A 353 -3.71 2.46 15.28
CA ARG A 353 -2.87 1.80 16.30
C ARG A 353 -2.73 0.31 16.02
N GLU A 354 -3.82 -0.36 15.67
CA GLU A 354 -3.79 -1.78 15.30
C GLU A 354 -2.95 -2.01 14.04
N TYR A 355 -3.12 -1.17 13.00
CA TYR A 355 -2.33 -1.22 11.78
C TYR A 355 -0.83 -1.00 12.05
N SER A 356 -0.45 -0.08 12.94
CA SER A 356 0.96 0.12 13.31
C SER A 356 1.56 -1.12 13.96
N ARG A 357 0.86 -1.75 14.92
CA ARG A 357 1.30 -3.03 15.52
C ARG A 357 1.42 -4.13 14.46
N PHE A 358 0.45 -4.17 13.55
CA PHE A 358 0.39 -5.14 12.47
C PHE A 358 1.56 -5.02 11.48
N ARG A 359 1.86 -3.78 11.04
CA ARG A 359 2.80 -3.51 9.95
C ARG A 359 4.19 -4.05 10.27
N ASP A 360 4.64 -3.86 11.52
CA ASP A 360 5.97 -4.26 12.00
C ASP A 360 6.00 -5.69 12.60
N GLY A 361 4.83 -6.19 13.05
CA GLY A 361 4.72 -7.44 13.79
C GLY A 361 4.59 -8.72 12.95
N PHE A 362 3.97 -8.64 11.76
CA PHE A 362 3.61 -9.82 10.94
C PHE A 362 4.32 -9.84 9.60
N TRP A 363 4.73 -11.01 9.12
CA TRP A 363 5.67 -11.17 7.99
C TRP A 363 5.10 -11.98 6.82
N ASN A 364 4.22 -12.94 7.07
CA ASN A 364 3.64 -13.80 6.04
C ASN A 364 2.56 -13.04 5.25
N PRO A 365 2.67 -12.91 3.91
CA PRO A 365 1.75 -12.06 3.17
C PRO A 365 0.32 -12.62 3.07
N LEU A 366 0.10 -13.94 3.20
CA LEU A 366 -1.26 -14.51 3.24
C LEU A 366 -1.96 -14.15 4.55
N PHE A 367 -1.28 -14.35 5.68
CA PHE A 367 -1.79 -13.94 6.99
C PHE A 367 -2.07 -12.44 7.02
N ARG A 368 -1.09 -11.66 6.58
CA ARG A 368 -1.16 -10.21 6.51
C ARG A 368 -2.38 -9.72 5.72
N ARG A 369 -2.57 -10.27 4.51
CA ARG A 369 -3.68 -9.90 3.63
C ARG A 369 -5.05 -10.17 4.28
N GLN A 370 -5.27 -11.38 4.81
CA GLN A 370 -6.56 -11.73 5.41
C GLN A 370 -6.82 -10.92 6.69
N TYR A 371 -5.80 -10.74 7.53
CA TYR A 371 -5.90 -9.91 8.73
C TYR A 371 -6.25 -8.46 8.39
N LEU A 372 -5.56 -7.85 7.41
CA LEU A 372 -5.85 -6.48 6.96
C LEU A 372 -7.25 -6.34 6.39
N LEU A 373 -7.73 -7.35 5.65
CA LEU A 373 -9.09 -7.35 5.12
C LEU A 373 -10.11 -7.29 6.27
N ASN A 374 -9.85 -8.04 7.35
CA ASN A 374 -10.71 -8.08 8.52
C ASN A 374 -10.65 -6.77 9.31
N LEU A 375 -9.45 -6.22 9.50
CA LEU A 375 -9.24 -4.91 10.14
C LEU A 375 -9.98 -3.79 9.42
N VAL A 376 -9.92 -3.77 8.09
CA VAL A 376 -10.59 -2.75 7.29
C VAL A 376 -12.12 -2.88 7.33
N LYS A 377 -12.62 -4.11 7.43
CA LYS A 377 -14.06 -4.43 7.46
C LYS A 377 -14.68 -4.41 8.86
N ASP A 378 -13.91 -4.15 9.91
CA ASP A 378 -14.36 -4.20 11.30
C ASP A 378 -14.98 -5.55 11.69
N ILE A 379 -14.35 -6.64 11.22
CA ILE A 379 -14.77 -8.02 11.53
C ILE A 379 -13.67 -8.75 12.31
N PRO A 380 -14.00 -9.81 13.06
CA PRO A 380 -13.03 -10.55 13.85
C PRO A 380 -11.82 -11.02 13.03
N TRP A 381 -10.62 -10.90 13.60
CA TRP A 381 -9.36 -11.12 12.88
C TRP A 381 -9.22 -12.50 12.24
N HIS A 382 -9.88 -13.52 12.78
CA HIS A 382 -9.83 -14.89 12.29
C HIS A 382 -10.79 -15.15 11.11
N THR A 383 -11.69 -14.22 10.79
CA THR A 383 -12.74 -14.42 9.76
C THR A 383 -12.14 -14.67 8.38
N GLY A 384 -12.67 -15.64 7.63
CA GLY A 384 -12.25 -15.95 6.26
C GLY A 384 -10.92 -16.71 6.13
N PHE A 385 -10.22 -16.98 7.24
CA PHE A 385 -9.05 -17.85 7.21
C PHE A 385 -9.39 -19.29 6.87
N ASP A 386 -10.60 -19.77 7.16
CA ASP A 386 -11.07 -21.09 6.71
C ASP A 386 -11.02 -21.22 5.19
N ALA A 387 -11.55 -20.25 4.45
CA ALA A 387 -11.53 -20.26 3.00
C ALA A 387 -10.09 -20.28 2.48
N VAL A 388 -9.20 -19.46 3.06
CA VAL A 388 -7.78 -19.41 2.69
C VAL A 388 -7.08 -20.75 2.97
N LEU A 389 -7.27 -21.30 4.16
CA LEU A 389 -6.62 -22.54 4.61
C LEU A 389 -7.16 -23.79 3.92
N CYS A 390 -8.42 -23.78 3.50
CA CYS A 390 -9.04 -24.89 2.78
C CYS A 390 -8.74 -24.87 1.27
N THR A 391 -8.49 -23.70 0.67
CA THR A 391 -8.27 -23.58 -0.79
C THR A 391 -6.80 -23.62 -1.18
N LEU A 392 -5.89 -23.09 -0.36
CA LEU A 392 -4.48 -23.01 -0.71
C LEU A 392 -3.68 -24.27 -0.30
N PRO A 393 -2.54 -24.56 -0.94
CA PRO A 393 -1.62 -25.59 -0.49
C PRO A 393 -1.21 -25.38 0.97
N ASP A 394 -1.11 -26.46 1.74
CA ASP A 394 -0.76 -26.39 3.16
C ASP A 394 0.69 -25.94 3.38
N GLU A 395 1.56 -26.05 2.38
CA GLU A 395 2.92 -25.47 2.35
C GLU A 395 2.93 -23.95 2.53
N LEU A 396 1.86 -23.27 2.09
CA LEU A 396 1.73 -21.81 2.21
C LEU A 396 1.17 -21.37 3.57
N SER A 397 0.61 -22.31 4.35
CA SER A 397 0.01 -22.05 5.66
C SER A 397 0.76 -22.79 6.77
N ILE A 398 0.28 -23.95 7.23
CA ILE A 398 0.90 -24.72 8.31
C ILE A 398 2.33 -25.17 7.99
N GLY A 399 2.67 -25.37 6.70
CA GLY A 399 4.04 -25.65 6.27
C GLY A 399 4.96 -24.43 6.26
N ASN A 400 4.41 -23.22 6.31
CA ASN A 400 5.18 -21.97 6.22
C ASN A 400 5.57 -21.46 7.61
N GLU A 401 6.87 -21.33 7.90
CA GLU A 401 7.36 -20.85 9.21
C GLU A 401 6.85 -19.45 9.57
N TYR A 402 6.79 -18.52 8.60
CA TYR A 402 6.29 -17.17 8.85
C TYR A 402 4.80 -17.16 9.16
N PHE A 403 3.99 -17.96 8.47
CA PHE A 403 2.57 -18.06 8.77
C PHE A 403 2.34 -18.58 10.19
N ARG A 404 2.99 -19.70 10.55
CA ARG A 404 2.89 -20.29 11.89
C ARG A 404 3.29 -19.29 12.98
N ARG A 405 4.37 -18.55 12.75
CA ARG A 405 4.84 -17.50 13.65
C ARG A 405 3.78 -16.42 13.80
N ASP A 406 3.28 -15.86 12.71
CA ASP A 406 2.34 -14.74 12.75
C ASP A 406 1.06 -15.09 13.49
N VAL A 407 0.49 -16.26 13.22
CA VAL A 407 -0.68 -16.75 13.96
C VAL A 407 -0.37 -16.88 15.46
N ARG A 408 0.83 -17.39 15.81
CA ARG A 408 1.27 -17.51 17.21
C ARG A 408 1.43 -16.14 17.88
N GLU A 409 2.00 -15.16 17.19
CA GLU A 409 2.13 -13.80 17.71
C GLU A 409 0.76 -13.14 17.93
N ARG A 410 -0.24 -13.41 17.08
CA ARG A 410 -1.60 -12.91 17.33
C ARG A 410 -2.24 -13.54 18.57
N PHE A 411 -2.13 -14.86 18.75
CA PHE A 411 -2.63 -15.51 19.98
C PHE A 411 -1.90 -15.02 21.24
N LYS A 412 -0.60 -14.74 21.15
CA LYS A 412 0.14 -14.12 22.26
C LYS A 412 -0.36 -12.70 22.57
N ALA A 413 -0.64 -11.90 21.54
CA ALA A 413 -1.20 -10.56 21.70
C ALA A 413 -2.55 -10.62 22.42
N LEU A 414 -3.47 -11.49 21.99
CA LEU A 414 -4.75 -11.73 22.68
C LEU A 414 -4.55 -12.15 24.14
N SER A 415 -3.59 -13.04 24.40
CA SER A 415 -3.29 -13.47 25.77
C SER A 415 -2.72 -12.35 26.64
N ASN A 416 -2.08 -11.34 26.07
CA ASN A 416 -1.58 -10.19 26.83
C ASN A 416 -2.69 -9.17 27.03
N GLU A 417 -3.48 -8.90 25.99
CA GLU A 417 -4.68 -8.04 26.05
C GLU A 417 -5.65 -8.50 27.14
N ALA A 418 -5.89 -9.82 27.26
CA ALA A 418 -6.72 -10.39 28.32
C ALA A 418 -6.14 -10.18 29.73
N LYS A 419 -4.81 -10.27 29.91
CA LYS A 419 -4.17 -10.06 31.22
C LYS A 419 -4.23 -8.60 31.66
N ASP A 420 -4.03 -7.68 30.73
CA ASP A 420 -4.07 -6.23 31.01
C ASP A 420 -5.50 -5.80 31.39
N MET A 421 -6.53 -6.43 30.82
CA MET A 421 -7.94 -6.19 31.19
C MET A 421 -8.32 -6.79 32.55
N ASP A 422 -7.82 -7.99 32.89
CA ASP A 422 -8.05 -8.63 34.19
C ASP A 422 -7.46 -7.83 35.37
N GLU A 423 -6.37 -7.08 35.16
CA GLU A 423 -5.78 -6.20 36.18
C GLU A 423 -6.57 -4.89 36.40
N THR A 424 -7.37 -4.46 35.41
CA THR A 424 -8.15 -3.20 35.46
C THR A 424 -9.64 -3.40 35.71
N THR A 425 -10.18 -4.62 35.54
CA THR A 425 -11.61 -4.92 35.67
C THR A 425 -11.80 -6.21 36.47
N ILE A 426 -12.16 -6.13 37.75
CA ILE A 426 -12.33 -7.29 38.66
C ILE A 426 -13.58 -8.15 38.33
N GLN A 427 -14.30 -7.89 37.24
CA GLN A 427 -15.56 -8.58 36.90
C GLN A 427 -15.70 -8.83 35.39
N ASP A 428 -15.01 -9.85 34.86
CA ASP A 428 -15.65 -10.92 34.07
C ASP A 428 -14.61 -12.00 33.73
N ASN A 429 -14.75 -13.19 34.31
CA ASN A 429 -13.82 -14.32 34.14
C ASN A 429 -14.04 -15.08 32.80
N SER A 430 -14.58 -14.42 31.77
CA SER A 430 -14.81 -15.05 30.46
C SER A 430 -13.50 -15.07 29.66
N VAL A 431 -12.81 -16.21 29.67
CA VAL A 431 -11.69 -16.42 28.74
C VAL A 431 -12.26 -16.42 27.33
N GLU A 432 -11.82 -15.49 26.48
CA GLU A 432 -12.17 -15.44 25.06
C GLU A 432 -12.04 -16.83 24.40
N ILE A 433 -13.06 -17.21 23.63
CA ILE A 433 -13.18 -18.54 23.00
C ILE A 433 -11.95 -18.87 22.13
N GLU A 434 -11.34 -17.86 21.54
CA GLU A 434 -10.09 -17.89 20.79
C GLU A 434 -8.94 -18.49 21.61
N LEU A 435 -8.78 -18.04 22.85
CA LEU A 435 -7.74 -18.52 23.78
C LEU A 435 -8.05 -19.93 24.30
N LEU A 436 -9.34 -20.26 24.49
CA LEU A 436 -9.76 -21.60 24.89
C LEU A 436 -9.42 -22.64 23.80
N VAL A 437 -9.78 -22.36 22.54
CA VAL A 437 -9.45 -23.23 21.41
C VAL A 437 -7.93 -23.37 21.27
N PHE A 438 -7.18 -22.26 21.36
CA PHE A 438 -5.72 -22.29 21.27
C PHE A 438 -5.09 -23.20 22.34
N ARG A 439 -5.49 -23.05 23.60
CA ARG A 439 -5.00 -23.87 24.73
C ARG A 439 -5.35 -25.35 24.55
N LEU A 440 -6.58 -25.65 24.15
CA LEU A 440 -7.04 -27.03 23.91
C LEU A 440 -6.18 -27.72 22.85
N VAL A 441 -5.95 -27.03 21.73
CA VAL A 441 -5.12 -27.54 20.63
C VAL A 441 -3.66 -27.68 21.04
N SER A 442 -3.08 -26.71 21.74
CA SER A 442 -1.71 -26.80 22.28
C SER A 442 -1.54 -28.01 23.20
N ASN A 443 -2.52 -28.28 24.06
CA ASN A 443 -2.53 -29.44 24.94
C ASN A 443 -2.64 -30.74 24.15
N TYR A 444 -3.54 -30.79 23.15
CA TYR A 444 -3.69 -31.94 22.27
C TYR A 444 -2.37 -32.30 21.58
N VAL A 445 -1.73 -31.34 20.91
CA VAL A 445 -0.47 -31.56 20.21
C VAL A 445 0.61 -32.06 21.17
N SER A 446 0.76 -31.41 22.33
CA SER A 446 1.80 -31.77 23.32
C SER A 446 1.58 -33.16 23.92
N ARG A 447 0.33 -33.50 24.31
CA ARG A 447 0.00 -34.81 24.89
C ARG A 447 0.12 -35.92 23.86
N LYS A 448 -0.34 -35.69 22.63
CA LYS A 448 -0.23 -36.68 21.55
C LYS A 448 1.23 -36.95 21.18
N LEU A 449 2.07 -35.91 21.21
CA LEU A 449 3.52 -36.05 21.04
C LEU A 449 4.15 -36.93 22.13
N LYS A 450 3.80 -36.69 23.41
CA LYS A 450 4.22 -37.54 24.53
C LYS A 450 3.76 -38.99 24.34
N THR A 451 2.46 -39.22 24.16
CA THR A 451 1.91 -40.59 24.12
C THR A 451 2.38 -41.39 22.91
N LYS A 452 2.55 -40.76 21.74
CA LYS A 452 2.88 -41.48 20.49
C LYS A 452 4.38 -41.62 20.25
N TYR A 453 5.19 -40.67 20.73
CA TYR A 453 6.62 -40.60 20.41
C TYR A 453 7.53 -40.55 21.64
N ASP A 454 6.98 -40.46 22.86
CA ASP A 454 7.70 -40.27 24.11
C ASP A 454 8.62 -39.03 24.08
N LEU A 455 8.11 -37.95 23.49
CA LEU A 455 8.83 -36.69 23.33
C LEU A 455 8.13 -35.58 24.12
N GLU A 456 8.90 -34.85 24.92
CA GLU A 456 8.45 -33.70 25.71
C GLU A 456 9.42 -32.53 25.60
N TRP A 457 8.92 -31.33 25.91
CA TRP A 457 9.76 -30.15 26.01
C TRP A 457 10.72 -30.27 27.20
N LYS A 458 12.03 -30.14 26.96
CA LYS A 458 13.05 -30.20 28.02
C LYS A 458 13.31 -28.81 28.62
N ALA A 459 13.50 -28.75 29.94
CA ALA A 459 13.76 -27.50 30.66
C ALA A 459 15.03 -26.77 30.17
N GLU A 460 16.05 -27.53 29.77
CA GLU A 460 17.31 -27.05 29.18
C GLU A 460 17.14 -26.30 27.84
N TRP A 461 15.97 -26.39 27.20
CA TRP A 461 15.67 -25.65 25.98
C TRP A 461 15.10 -24.26 26.25
N LYS A 462 14.68 -24.01 27.50
CA LYS A 462 14.08 -22.74 27.90
C LYS A 462 15.11 -21.61 27.83
N GLY A 463 14.80 -20.54 27.10
CA GLY A 463 15.65 -19.36 26.99
C GLY A 463 16.74 -19.43 25.91
N LEU A 464 16.91 -20.57 25.24
CA LEU A 464 17.82 -20.69 24.10
C LEU A 464 17.24 -20.04 22.84
N LYS A 465 18.11 -19.48 22.00
CA LYS A 465 17.70 -18.95 20.68
C LYS A 465 17.44 -20.09 19.70
N ASN A 466 16.59 -19.87 18.68
CA ASN A 466 16.25 -20.88 17.67
C ASN A 466 17.50 -21.47 16.96
N GLU A 467 18.55 -20.67 16.75
CA GLU A 467 19.81 -21.10 16.14
C GLU A 467 20.58 -22.11 17.01
N GLU A 468 20.48 -22.00 18.33
CA GLU A 468 21.12 -22.90 19.29
C GLU A 468 20.30 -24.18 19.45
N LEU A 469 18.97 -24.04 19.49
CA LEU A 469 18.02 -25.16 19.52
C LEU A 469 18.11 -26.02 18.26
N GLY A 470 18.20 -25.39 17.09
CA GLY A 470 18.29 -26.09 15.79
C GLY A 470 19.55 -26.96 15.63
N LYS A 471 20.61 -26.69 16.41
CA LYS A 471 21.83 -27.50 16.45
C LYS A 471 21.69 -28.76 17.28
N LYS A 472 20.70 -28.83 18.19
CA LYS A 472 20.46 -30.00 19.03
C LYS A 472 19.64 -31.05 18.27
N PRO A 473 20.17 -32.27 18.01
CA PRO A 473 19.44 -33.30 17.28
C PRO A 473 18.11 -33.70 17.92
N GLU A 474 18.07 -33.72 19.25
CA GLU A 474 16.88 -34.07 20.03
C GLU A 474 15.75 -33.03 19.86
N TYR A 475 16.10 -31.73 19.85
CA TYR A 475 15.14 -30.66 19.60
C TYR A 475 14.59 -30.73 18.18
N LYS A 476 15.46 -31.01 17.20
CA LYS A 476 15.03 -31.19 15.80
C LYS A 476 14.02 -32.34 15.69
N LYS A 477 14.31 -33.49 16.29
CA LYS A 477 13.37 -34.62 16.34
C LYS A 477 12.05 -34.25 17.02
N TYR A 478 12.10 -33.53 18.14
CA TYR A 478 10.92 -33.01 18.83
C TYR A 478 10.10 -32.09 17.93
N SER A 479 10.74 -31.11 17.29
CA SER A 479 10.09 -30.14 16.40
C SER A 479 9.46 -30.81 15.18
N ASP A 480 10.16 -31.74 14.53
CA ASP A 480 9.68 -32.44 13.34
C ASP A 480 8.47 -33.33 13.67
N MET A 481 8.50 -34.04 14.80
CA MET A 481 7.37 -34.87 15.24
C MET A 481 6.19 -34.03 15.73
N LYS A 482 6.45 -32.89 16.39
CA LYS A 482 5.41 -31.92 16.75
C LYS A 482 4.70 -31.38 15.51
N ALA A 483 5.47 -30.96 14.51
CA ALA A 483 4.95 -30.51 13.22
C ALA A 483 4.12 -31.61 12.53
N LYS A 484 4.58 -32.86 12.58
CA LYS A 484 3.85 -34.01 12.02
C LYS A 484 2.51 -34.25 12.70
N VAL A 485 2.44 -34.15 14.03
CA VAL A 485 1.19 -34.29 14.79
C VAL A 485 0.22 -33.16 14.45
N ALA A 486 0.68 -31.91 14.47
CA ALA A 486 -0.14 -30.75 14.15
C ALA A 486 -0.64 -30.78 12.70
N LYS A 487 0.24 -31.10 11.73
CA LYS A 487 -0.09 -31.23 10.31
C LYS A 487 -1.12 -32.32 10.04
N SER A 488 -0.98 -33.49 10.67
CA SER A 488 -1.97 -34.57 10.52
C SER A 488 -3.36 -34.12 10.97
N ALA A 489 -3.46 -33.51 12.16
CA ALA A 489 -4.73 -33.01 12.68
C ALA A 489 -5.27 -31.83 11.85
N PHE A 490 -4.40 -30.99 11.29
CA PHE A 490 -4.80 -29.90 10.42
C PHE A 490 -5.46 -30.41 9.14
N LEU A 491 -4.88 -31.40 8.47
CA LEU A 491 -5.44 -31.99 7.26
C LEU A 491 -6.76 -32.72 7.55
N ASP A 492 -6.85 -33.35 8.72
CA ASP A 492 -8.10 -33.93 9.20
C ASP A 492 -9.21 -32.88 9.38
N VAL A 493 -8.93 -31.79 10.10
CA VAL A 493 -9.91 -30.71 10.29
C VAL A 493 -10.29 -30.07 8.95
N ARG A 494 -9.30 -29.82 8.09
CA ARG A 494 -9.48 -29.21 6.77
C ARG A 494 -10.38 -30.03 5.85
N SER A 495 -10.31 -31.36 5.90
CA SER A 495 -11.09 -32.26 5.04
C SER A 495 -12.56 -32.41 5.47
N ARG A 496 -12.93 -31.92 6.67
CA ARG A 496 -14.28 -32.04 7.24
C ARG A 496 -15.08 -30.76 7.02
N THR A 497 -15.78 -30.73 5.89
CA THR A 497 -16.59 -29.57 5.47
C THR A 497 -17.94 -29.51 6.17
N GLU A 498 -18.55 -30.67 6.45
CA GLU A 498 -19.83 -30.79 7.14
C GLU A 498 -19.69 -30.48 8.64
N GLN A 499 -20.66 -29.75 9.19
CA GLN A 499 -20.63 -29.30 10.58
C GLN A 499 -20.54 -30.47 11.57
N MET A 500 -21.39 -31.48 11.41
CA MET A 500 -21.46 -32.60 12.33
C MET A 500 -20.19 -33.48 12.27
N ASP A 501 -19.58 -33.63 11.10
CA ASP A 501 -18.33 -34.39 10.94
C ASP A 501 -17.17 -33.69 11.65
N PHE A 502 -17.09 -32.36 11.55
CA PHE A 502 -16.12 -31.58 12.29
C PHE A 502 -16.35 -31.69 13.80
N ILE A 503 -17.59 -31.53 14.28
CA ILE A 503 -17.92 -31.63 15.70
C ILE A 503 -17.55 -33.02 16.26
N ASN A 504 -17.92 -34.09 15.55
CA ASN A 504 -17.59 -35.45 15.93
C ASN A 504 -16.07 -35.66 16.00
N TYR A 505 -15.31 -35.15 15.03
CA TYR A 505 -13.85 -35.21 15.07
C TYR A 505 -13.26 -34.39 16.22
N PHE A 506 -13.75 -33.17 16.42
CA PHE A 506 -13.27 -32.28 17.46
C PHE A 506 -13.39 -32.94 18.84
N VAL A 507 -14.57 -33.48 19.15
CA VAL A 507 -14.83 -34.16 20.43
C VAL A 507 -14.07 -35.49 20.53
N SER A 508 -14.12 -36.33 19.50
CA SER A 508 -13.52 -37.69 19.59
C SER A 508 -12.00 -37.68 19.56
N SER A 509 -11.39 -36.71 18.87
CA SER A 509 -9.95 -36.70 18.59
C SER A 509 -9.22 -35.57 19.34
N LEU A 510 -9.65 -34.30 19.22
CA LEU A 510 -8.94 -33.18 19.87
C LEU A 510 -9.18 -33.15 21.38
N CYS A 511 -10.36 -33.58 21.83
CA CYS A 511 -10.65 -33.78 23.26
C CYS A 511 -10.29 -35.19 23.78
N SER A 512 -9.59 -36.02 22.99
CA SER A 512 -9.21 -37.38 23.41
C SER A 512 -8.10 -37.41 24.48
N VAL A 513 -7.58 -36.25 24.89
CA VAL A 513 -6.53 -36.12 25.90
C VAL A 513 -7.07 -35.31 27.09
N PRO A 514 -6.55 -35.52 28.32
CA PRO A 514 -6.99 -34.74 29.47
C PRO A 514 -6.81 -33.23 29.23
N GLN A 515 -7.91 -32.49 29.36
CA GLN A 515 -7.94 -31.03 29.25
C GLN A 515 -8.11 -30.43 30.65
N HIS A 516 -7.21 -29.52 31.04
CA HIS A 516 -7.33 -28.76 32.28
C HIS A 516 -8.08 -27.46 31.99
N MET A 517 -9.40 -27.47 32.17
CA MET A 517 -10.30 -26.33 31.92
C MET A 517 -11.32 -26.21 33.06
N LYS A 518 -11.70 -24.97 33.42
CA LYS A 518 -12.80 -24.72 34.37
C LYS A 518 -14.13 -25.16 33.75
N SER A 519 -15.10 -25.55 34.59
CA SER A 519 -16.41 -26.04 34.13
C SER A 519 -17.17 -25.03 33.25
N GLU A 520 -17.12 -23.74 33.59
CA GLU A 520 -17.78 -22.67 32.82
C GLU A 520 -17.19 -22.56 31.40
N ALA A 521 -15.86 -22.49 31.29
CA ALA A 521 -15.17 -22.46 30.00
C ALA A 521 -15.44 -23.70 29.13
N TYR A 522 -15.67 -24.87 29.75
CA TYR A 522 -16.07 -26.08 29.03
C TYR A 522 -17.48 -25.97 28.45
N VAL A 523 -18.42 -25.41 29.22
CA VAL A 523 -19.79 -25.13 28.76
C VAL A 523 -19.78 -24.13 27.62
N ASP A 524 -19.00 -23.05 27.73
CA ASP A 524 -18.92 -22.01 26.71
C ASP A 524 -18.31 -22.52 25.41
N LEU A 525 -17.21 -23.30 25.50
CA LEU A 525 -16.63 -23.96 24.34
C LEU A 525 -17.61 -24.93 23.68
N THR A 526 -18.37 -25.69 24.48
CA THR A 526 -19.36 -26.63 23.95
C THR A 526 -20.49 -25.88 23.25
N LYS A 527 -21.02 -24.79 23.82
CA LYS A 527 -22.02 -23.95 23.17
C LYS A 527 -21.51 -23.39 21.85
N ALA A 528 -20.31 -22.80 21.85
CA ALA A 528 -19.69 -22.24 20.65
C ALA A 528 -19.42 -23.31 19.57
N LEU A 529 -19.09 -24.55 19.96
CA LEU A 529 -18.88 -25.65 19.01
C LEU A 529 -20.14 -25.98 18.21
N TYR A 530 -21.32 -25.93 18.82
CA TYR A 530 -22.60 -26.19 18.16
C TYR A 530 -23.25 -24.95 17.51
N GLN A 531 -23.04 -23.76 18.07
CA GLN A 531 -23.67 -22.51 17.59
C GLN A 531 -22.81 -21.76 16.57
N GLU A 532 -21.49 -21.84 16.70
CA GLU A 532 -20.50 -21.13 15.89
C GLU A 532 -19.46 -22.11 15.31
N THR A 533 -19.92 -23.24 14.79
CA THR A 533 -19.06 -24.35 14.34
C THR A 533 -17.96 -23.91 13.37
N ASP A 534 -18.28 -23.05 12.40
CA ASP A 534 -17.30 -22.53 11.44
C ASP A 534 -16.22 -21.66 12.09
N LYS A 535 -16.58 -20.87 13.11
CA LYS A 535 -15.62 -20.09 13.91
C LYS A 535 -14.67 -21.03 14.63
N ILE A 536 -15.20 -22.05 15.34
CA ILE A 536 -14.36 -23.02 16.06
C ILE A 536 -13.46 -23.80 15.11
N ARG A 537 -13.97 -24.21 13.94
CA ARG A 537 -13.16 -24.86 12.90
C ARG A 537 -12.02 -23.97 12.43
N THR A 538 -12.31 -22.70 12.14
CA THR A 538 -11.30 -21.72 11.71
C THR A 538 -10.22 -21.52 12.78
N LEU A 539 -10.63 -21.29 14.03
CA LEU A 539 -9.72 -21.13 15.16
C LEU A 539 -8.89 -22.38 15.40
N THR A 540 -9.46 -23.57 15.20
CA THR A 540 -8.75 -24.85 15.32
C THR A 540 -7.64 -24.97 14.26
N LEU A 541 -7.93 -24.64 12.99
CA LEU A 541 -6.93 -24.65 11.92
C LEU A 541 -5.78 -23.66 12.18
N LEU A 542 -6.13 -22.45 12.65
CA LEU A 542 -5.14 -21.43 13.05
C LEU A 542 -4.31 -21.90 14.26
N ALA A 543 -4.95 -22.44 15.30
CA ALA A 543 -4.26 -22.95 16.48
C ALA A 543 -3.33 -24.13 16.15
N LEU A 544 -3.74 -25.05 15.26
CA LEU A 544 -2.90 -26.14 14.79
C LEU A 544 -1.70 -25.61 14.01
N SER A 545 -1.90 -24.57 13.19
CA SER A 545 -0.81 -23.91 12.48
C SER A 545 0.21 -23.29 13.47
N ALA A 546 -0.26 -22.53 14.46
CA ALA A 546 0.62 -21.91 15.47
C ALA A 546 1.36 -22.93 16.35
N ASN A 547 0.81 -24.14 16.51
CA ASN A 547 1.39 -25.23 17.29
C ASN A 547 2.17 -26.26 16.46
N SER A 548 2.33 -26.04 15.15
CA SER A 548 3.17 -26.87 14.29
C SER A 548 4.64 -26.49 14.32
#